data_AF-R5CGF3-F1
#
_entry.id   AF-R5CGF3-F1
#
_cell.length_a   1.000
_cell.length_b   1.000
_cell.length_c   1.000
_cell.angle_alpha   90.00
_cell.angle_beta   90.00
_cell.angle_gamma   90.00
#
_symmetry.space_group_name_H-M   'P 1'
#
loop_
_entity.id
_entity.type
_entity.pdbx_description
1 polymer ?
#
loop_
_entity_poly.entity_id
_entity_poly.type
_entity_poly.pdbx_seq_one_letter_code
_entity_poly.pdbx_strand_id
1 'polypeptide(L)' 'MKQNTKEQVLKALSEAEEFLSGQELSNLLGVSRTAVWKAIGKLKEEGYEIEAVTQKGDRLRR' A
#
# COMPACT_ATOMS: atom_id res chain seq x y z
N MET A 1 -1.03 20.09 -6.47
CA MET A 1 -2.03 19.00 -6.38
C MET A 1 -1.61 18.11 -5.22
N LYS A 2 -2.47 17.87 -4.21
CA LYS A 2 -2.12 17.00 -3.07
C LYS A 2 -2.24 15.55 -3.54
N GLN A 3 -1.13 14.79 -3.52
CA GLN A 3 -1.20 13.34 -3.71
C GLN A 3 -2.06 12.75 -2.60
N ASN A 4 -3.04 11.94 -2.97
CA ASN A 4 -3.87 11.20 -2.02
C ASN A 4 -3.07 9.99 -1.50
N THR A 5 -3.23 9.63 -0.23
CA THR A 5 -2.55 8.47 0.38
C THR A 5 -2.69 7.21 -0.45
N LYS A 6 -3.84 7.02 -1.13
CA LYS A 6 -4.05 5.91 -2.06
C LYS A 6 -3.03 5.86 -3.20
N GLU A 7 -2.81 7.00 -3.86
CA GLU A 7 -1.87 7.11 -4.98
C GLU A 7 -0.43 6.88 -4.51
N GLN A 8 -0.10 7.39 -3.32
CA GLN A 8 1.21 7.19 -2.72
C GLN A 8 1.47 5.72 -2.36
N VAL A 9 0.47 5.04 -1.80
CA VAL A 9 0.54 3.60 -1.51
C VAL A 9 0.69 2.78 -2.79
N LEU A 10 -0.11 3.08 -3.82
CA LEU A 10 0.01 2.40 -5.10
C LEU A 10 1.40 2.56 -5.71
N LYS A 11 1.93 3.79 -5.70
CA LYS A 11 3.28 4.07 -6.19
C LYS A 11 4.32 3.25 -5.42
N ALA A 12 4.30 3.28 -4.09
CA ALA A 12 5.24 2.53 -3.26
C ALA A 12 5.17 1.02 -3.53
N LEU A 13 3.97 0.45 -3.64
CA LEU A 13 3.78 -0.97 -3.96
C LEU A 13 4.20 -1.32 -5.40
N SER A 14 4.13 -0.37 -6.33
CA SER A 14 4.54 -0.58 -7.73
C SER A 14 6.07 -0.51 -7.92
N GLU A 15 6.76 0.26 -7.09
CA GLU A 15 8.22 0.41 -7.10
C GLU A 15 8.90 -0.70 -6.28
N ALA A 16 8.18 -1.34 -5.36
CA ALA A 16 8.70 -2.43 -4.55
C ALA A 16 8.65 -3.79 -5.27
N GLU A 17 9.76 -4.53 -5.22
CA GLU A 17 9.82 -5.91 -5.71
C GLU A 17 9.42 -6.93 -4.65
N GLU A 18 9.57 -6.54 -3.38
CA GLU A 18 9.26 -7.34 -2.19
C GLU A 18 7.98 -6.85 -1.50
N PHE A 19 7.52 -7.60 -0.49
CA PHE A 19 6.39 -7.18 0.33
C PHE A 19 6.75 -5.97 1.17
N LEU A 20 5.85 -4.99 1.24
CA LEU A 20 5.96 -3.87 2.16
C LEU A 20 4.93 -4.04 3.28
N SER A 21 5.40 -4.05 4.52
CA SER A 21 4.50 -4.06 5.67
C SER A 21 3.74 -2.75 5.80
N GLY A 22 2.56 -2.79 6.42
CA GLY A 22 1.79 -1.58 6.71
C GLY A 22 2.56 -0.57 7.57
N GLN A 23 3.51 -1.03 8.40
CA GLN A 23 4.39 -0.14 9.18
C GLN A 23 5.45 0.54 8.30
N GLU A 24 6.05 -0.18 7.35
CA GLU A 24 7.00 0.40 6.38
C GLU A 24 6.31 1.44 5.51
N LEU A 25 5.14 1.12 4.95
CA LEU A 25 4.33 2.08 4.18
C LEU A 25 3.94 3.29 5.03
N SER A 26 3.57 3.08 6.29
CA SER A 26 3.24 4.16 7.23
C SER A 26 4.43 5.10 7.46
N ASN A 27 5.62 4.53 7.68
CA ASN A 27 6.85 5.30 7.89
C ASN A 27 7.30 6.03 6.62
N LEU A 28 7.27 5.34 5.47
CA LEU A 28 7.68 5.87 4.17
C LEU A 28 6.80 7.05 3.73
N LEU A 29 5.49 6.94 3.97
CA LEU A 29 4.51 7.91 3.49
C LEU A 29 4.17 8.98 4.54
N GLY A 30 4.63 8.84 5.79
CA GLY A 30 4.32 9.77 6.88
C GLY A 30 2.83 9.78 7.26
N VAL A 31 2.14 8.66 7.09
CA VAL A 31 0.70 8.51 7.40
C VAL A 31 0.49 7.38 8.40
N SER A 32 -0.70 7.29 9.00
CA SER A 32 -1.00 6.19 9.93
C SER A 32 -1.15 4.86 9.20
N ARG A 33 -0.83 3.75 9.89
CA ARG A 33 -1.11 2.38 9.42
C ARG A 33 -2.58 2.18 9.00
N THR A 34 -3.51 2.83 9.70
CA THR A 34 -4.93 2.81 9.35
C THR A 34 -5.22 3.50 8.01
N ALA A 35 -4.52 4.60 7.70
CA ALA A 35 -4.65 5.27 6.40
C ALA A 35 -4.12 4.40 5.25
N VAL A 36 -2.98 3.72 5.48
CA VAL A 36 -2.44 2.71 4.55
C VAL A 36 -3.44 1.58 4.33
N TRP A 37 -3.98 0.99 5.39
CA TRP A 37 -4.97 -0.10 5.29
C TRP A 37 -6.21 0.32 4.49
N LYS A 38 -6.76 1.51 4.76
CA LYS A 38 -7.88 2.07 3.99
C LYS A 38 -7.52 2.30 2.52
N ALA A 39 -6.31 2.77 2.24
CA ALA A 39 -5.82 2.96 0.87
C ALA A 39 -5.69 1.63 0.12
N ILE A 40 -5.10 0.60 0.73
CA ILE A 40 -4.98 -0.74 0.15
C ILE A 40 -6.37 -1.34 -0.11
N GLY A 41 -7.31 -1.19 0.83
CA GLY A 41 -8.70 -1.62 0.64
C GLY A 41 -9.33 -1.01 -0.61
N LYS A 42 -9.22 0.31 -0.77
CA LYS A 42 -9.73 1.01 -1.97
C LYS A 42 -9.08 0.57 -3.26
N LEU A 43 -7.75 0.33 -3.25
CA LEU A 43 -7.07 -0.19 -4.42
C LEU A 43 -7.60 -1.58 -4.81
N LYS A 44 -7.82 -2.46 -3.83
CA LYS A 44 -8.44 -3.77 -4.10
C LYS A 44 -9.86 -3.62 -4.67
N GLU A 45 -10.66 -2.71 -4.15
CA GLU A 45 -12.01 -2.40 -4.68
C GLU A 45 -11.97 -1.85 -6.11
N GLU A 46 -10.91 -1.12 -6.48
CA GLU A 46 -10.68 -0.60 -7.83
C GLU A 46 -10.12 -1.65 -8.80
N GLY A 47 -9.89 -2.89 -8.34
CA GLY A 47 -9.44 -4.00 -9.18
C GLY A 47 -7.92 -4.22 -9.19
N TYR A 48 -7.16 -3.53 -8.34
CA TYR A 48 -5.73 -3.82 -8.19
C TYR A 48 -5.54 -5.14 -7.44
N GLU A 49 -4.80 -6.07 -8.05
CA GLU A 49 -4.41 -7.31 -7.40
C GLU A 49 -3.28 -7.04 -6.39
N ILE A 50 -3.63 -6.82 -5.12
CA ILE A 50 -2.66 -6.66 -4.04
C ILE A 50 -2.68 -7.91 -3.17
N GLU A 51 -1.55 -8.63 -3.17
CA GLU A 51 -1.34 -9.80 -2.33
C GLU A 51 -0.97 -9.36 -0.92
N ALA A 52 -1.72 -9.82 0.08
CA ALA A 52 -1.46 -9.55 1.49
C ALA A 52 -1.06 -10.84 2.19
N VAL A 53 0.14 -10.87 2.76
CA VAL A 53 0.64 -12.01 3.51
C VAL A 53 0.87 -11.60 4.97
N THR A 54 0.20 -12.30 5.87
CA THR A 54 0.37 -12.12 7.33
C THR A 54 1.84 -12.17 7.70
N GLN A 55 2.29 -11.22 8.54
CA GLN A 55 3.69 -11.02 8.95
C GLN A 55 4.69 -10.58 7.86
N LYS A 56 4.31 -10.52 6.57
CA LYS A 56 5.17 -9.99 5.49
C LYS A 56 4.73 -8.62 5.00
N GLY A 57 3.43 -8.39 4.82
CA GLY A 57 2.89 -7.14 4.31
C GLY A 57 2.09 -7.31 3.03
N ASP A 58 2.03 -6.24 2.25
CA ASP A 58 1.29 -6.14 1.00
C ASP A 58 2.25 -5.98 -0.20
N ARG A 59 1.92 -6.60 -1.34
CA ARG A 59 2.67 -6.48 -2.60
C ARG A 59 1.70 -6.35 -3.77
N LEU A 60 2.02 -5.50 -4.73
CA LEU A 60 1.28 -5.46 -6.00
C LEU A 60 1.61 -6.73 -6.82
N ARG A 61 0.58 -7.47 -7.22
CA ARG A 61 0.70 -8.61 -8.12
C ARG A 61 0.77 -8.07 -9.56
N ARG A 62 1.86 -8.37 -10.24
CA ARG A 62 2.17 -8.05 -11.64
C ARG A 62 2.43 -9.34 -12.39
#